data_AF-A0A961YVF8-F1
#
_entry.id   AF-A0A961YVF8-F1
#
_cell.length_a   1.000
_cell.length_b   1.000
_cell.length_c   1.000
_cell.angle_alpha   90.00
_cell.angle_beta   90.00
_cell.angle_gamma   90.00
#
_symmetry.space_group_name_H-M   'P 1'
#
loop_
_entity.id
_entity.type
_entity.pdbx_description
1 polymer ?
#
loop_
_entity_poly.entity_id
_entity_poly.type
_entity_poly.pdbx_seq_one_letter_code
_entity_poly.pdbx_strand_id
1 'polypeptide(L)'
;MSYLIATLLIGLVIPVALFFPSRHRITIMLAGAIELLHSPPVIVFNDVYWNPPRMGGGSWGLEDLILSFGLGAGVWAAAIAPLHSRLRYSFAPRRVIIRLLCVGLPPVALALGVREAGVSVMTNLLIVMLATGAVLALLQPRLLRLSAAGVLIYPPYYLAVLFLCGWLIDGFFAIWSGPELWGIRIVGFPIEEIIFVYLFSFCYPLIIGTVLSAQIIERPRDAPTYSALPTASQPAPHSISTGES
;
A
#
# COMPACT_ATOMS: atom_id res chain seq x y z
N MET A 1 26.91 2.31 -0.37
CA MET A 1 26.26 3.65 -0.40
C MET A 1 25.14 3.72 -1.43
N SER A 2 25.34 3.15 -2.62
CA SER A 2 24.34 3.01 -3.69
C SER A 2 22.95 2.54 -3.25
N TYR A 3 22.86 1.49 -2.44
CA TYR A 3 21.57 0.93 -2.02
C TYR A 3 20.76 1.90 -1.14
N LEU A 4 21.40 2.56 -0.18
CA LEU A 4 20.74 3.57 0.66
C LEU A 4 20.10 4.68 -0.17
N ILE A 5 20.78 5.16 -1.22
CA ILE A 5 20.24 6.21 -2.11
C ILE A 5 18.96 5.70 -2.79
N ALA A 6 19.00 4.48 -3.34
CA ALA A 6 17.82 3.86 -3.96
C ALA A 6 16.66 3.70 -2.96
N THR A 7 16.96 3.24 -1.74
CA THR A 7 15.99 3.10 -0.66
C THR A 7 15.38 4.45 -0.26
N LEU A 8 16.18 5.52 -0.19
CA LEU A 8 15.68 6.87 0.10
C LEU A 8 14.78 7.38 -1.01
N LEU A 9 15.11 7.10 -2.29
CA LEU A 9 14.26 7.45 -3.44
C LEU A 9 12.91 6.73 -3.37
N ILE A 10 12.89 5.43 -3.03
CA ILE A 10 11.65 4.69 -2.81
C ILE A 10 10.89 5.27 -1.59
N GLY A 11 11.63 5.63 -0.54
CA GLY A 11 11.14 6.29 0.67
C GLY A 11 10.61 7.72 0.47
N LEU A 12 10.76 8.34 -0.71
CA LEU A 12 10.17 9.66 -1.02
C LEU A 12 8.64 9.66 -0.98
N VAL A 13 8.01 8.49 -0.91
CA VAL A 13 6.61 8.34 -0.51
C VAL A 13 6.29 9.05 0.83
N ILE A 14 7.24 9.13 1.76
CA ILE A 14 7.06 9.74 3.08
C ILE A 14 6.73 11.25 2.96
N PRO A 15 7.53 12.08 2.27
CA PRO A 15 7.17 13.47 2.03
C PRO A 15 5.92 13.60 1.16
N VAL A 16 5.66 12.67 0.22
CA VAL A 16 4.41 12.69 -0.57
C VAL A 16 3.18 12.51 0.33
N ALA A 17 3.28 11.71 1.41
CA ALA A 17 2.20 11.56 2.38
C ALA A 17 1.80 12.88 3.05
N LEU A 18 2.69 13.88 3.11
CA LEU A 18 2.38 15.20 3.67
C LEU A 18 1.34 15.97 2.84
N PHE A 19 1.20 15.67 1.54
CA PHE A 19 0.18 16.30 0.70
C PHE A 19 -1.23 15.71 0.89
N PHE A 20 -1.35 14.58 1.61
CA PHE A 20 -2.65 14.02 1.95
C PHE A 20 -3.32 14.78 3.11
N PRO A 21 -4.66 14.81 3.18
CA PRO A 21 -5.35 15.31 4.36
C PRO A 21 -4.90 14.58 5.63
N SER A 22 -4.82 15.28 6.76
CA SER A 22 -4.29 14.78 8.04
C SER A 22 -4.81 13.39 8.44
N ARG A 23 -6.11 13.14 8.24
CA ARG A 23 -6.76 11.85 8.51
C ARG A 23 -6.16 10.66 7.74
N HIS A 24 -5.66 10.88 6.52
CA HIS A 24 -5.07 9.82 5.69
C HIS A 24 -3.59 9.61 6.01
N ARG A 25 -2.88 10.67 6.43
CA ARG A 25 -1.46 10.61 6.82
C ARG A 25 -1.22 9.52 7.88
N ILE A 26 -2.06 9.47 8.90
CA ILE A 26 -1.97 8.46 9.97
C ILE A 26 -2.11 7.04 9.40
N THR A 27 -3.05 6.82 8.48
CA THR A 27 -3.23 5.49 7.88
C THR A 27 -2.07 5.08 6.96
N ILE A 28 -1.44 6.05 6.28
CA ILE A 28 -0.23 5.83 5.48
C ILE A 28 0.95 5.46 6.37
N MET A 29 1.16 6.20 7.46
CA MET A 29 2.22 5.89 8.43
C MET A 29 1.99 4.54 9.11
N LEU A 30 0.75 4.22 9.45
CA LEU A 30 0.40 2.94 10.05
C LEU A 30 0.58 1.78 9.07
N ALA A 31 0.26 1.96 7.78
CA ALA A 31 0.56 0.97 6.75
C ALA A 31 2.07 0.73 6.68
N GLY A 32 2.89 1.78 6.51
CA GLY A 32 4.35 1.64 6.53
C GLY A 32 4.87 0.96 7.81
N ALA A 33 4.34 1.31 8.97
CA ALA A 33 4.73 0.71 10.25
C ALA A 33 4.33 -0.77 10.38
N ILE A 34 3.20 -1.18 9.81
CA ILE A 34 2.81 -2.60 9.74
C ILE A 34 3.79 -3.35 8.83
N GLU A 35 4.20 -2.75 7.71
CA GLU A 35 5.15 -3.40 6.80
C GLU A 35 6.56 -3.54 7.38
N LEU A 36 6.96 -2.65 8.29
CA LEU A 36 8.22 -2.80 9.02
C LEU A 36 8.34 -4.14 9.76
N LEU A 37 7.21 -4.73 10.19
CA LEU A 37 7.21 -6.04 10.85
C LEU A 37 7.66 -7.16 9.92
N HIS A 38 7.56 -6.97 8.61
CA HIS A 38 8.05 -7.89 7.59
C HIS A 38 9.50 -7.62 7.17
N SER A 39 10.13 -6.57 7.69
CA SER A 39 11.53 -6.25 7.35
C SER A 39 12.56 -7.24 7.91
N PRO A 40 12.47 -7.80 9.14
CA PRO A 40 13.49 -8.75 9.61
C PRO A 40 13.51 -10.08 8.82
N PRO A 41 12.35 -10.65 8.42
CA PRO A 41 12.31 -11.80 7.51
C PRO A 41 13.05 -11.61 6.19
N VAL A 42 13.35 -10.38 5.75
CA VAL A 42 14.12 -10.10 4.52
C VAL A 42 15.51 -10.76 4.54
N ILE A 43 16.07 -11.05 5.73
CA ILE A 43 17.32 -11.82 5.87
C ILE A 43 17.28 -13.13 5.08
N VAL A 44 16.11 -13.78 5.00
CA VAL A 44 15.98 -15.07 4.31
C VAL A 44 16.10 -14.95 2.79
N PHE A 45 15.99 -13.74 2.23
CA PHE A 45 16.20 -13.46 0.80
C PHE A 45 17.67 -13.17 0.49
N ASN A 46 18.48 -12.87 1.51
CA ASN A 46 19.88 -12.50 1.33
C ASN A 46 20.64 -13.67 0.71
N ASP A 47 21.49 -13.36 -0.28
CA ASP A 47 22.34 -14.31 -1.01
C ASP A 47 21.57 -15.36 -1.87
N VAL A 48 20.27 -15.57 -1.64
CA VAL A 48 19.44 -16.53 -2.40
C VAL A 48 18.59 -15.89 -3.48
N TYR A 49 18.12 -14.65 -3.27
CA TYR A 49 17.34 -13.87 -4.25
C TYR A 49 17.95 -12.48 -4.48
N TRP A 50 18.31 -11.80 -3.38
CA TRP A 50 18.67 -10.39 -3.41
C TRP A 50 19.80 -10.09 -2.43
N ASN A 51 20.87 -9.42 -2.88
CA ASN A 51 22.07 -9.16 -2.09
C ASN A 51 22.53 -7.70 -2.21
N PRO A 52 21.78 -6.74 -1.62
CA PRO A 52 22.13 -5.34 -1.72
C PRO A 52 23.26 -4.97 -0.74
N PRO A 53 24.18 -4.06 -1.12
CA PRO A 53 25.21 -3.58 -0.20
C PRO A 53 24.62 -2.65 0.87
N ARG A 54 24.59 -3.09 2.12
CA ARG A 54 24.05 -2.34 3.28
C ARG A 54 25.13 -1.58 4.04
N MET A 55 24.74 -0.47 4.69
CA MET A 55 25.59 0.20 5.67
C MET A 55 25.89 -0.75 6.83
N GLY A 56 27.18 -0.93 7.13
CA GLY A 56 27.63 -1.85 8.18
C GLY A 56 27.79 -3.30 7.74
N GLY A 57 27.47 -3.66 6.49
CA GLY A 57 27.78 -4.98 5.91
C GLY A 57 26.97 -6.16 6.46
N GLY A 58 25.91 -5.91 7.23
CA GLY A 58 25.02 -6.96 7.73
C GLY A 58 24.12 -7.56 6.65
N SER A 59 23.45 -8.67 6.97
CA SER A 59 22.39 -9.28 6.14
C SER A 59 21.05 -8.55 6.24
N TRP A 60 20.94 -7.59 7.17
CA TRP A 60 19.81 -6.71 7.39
C TRP A 60 20.30 -5.39 7.98
N GLY A 61 19.63 -4.28 7.63
CA GLY A 61 20.04 -2.95 8.05
C GLY A 61 18.92 -1.91 7.99
N LEU A 62 19.32 -0.65 8.22
CA LEU A 62 18.41 0.50 8.20
C LEU A 62 17.75 0.67 6.83
N GLU A 63 18.43 0.29 5.77
CA GLU A 63 17.91 0.34 4.41
C GLU A 63 16.71 -0.60 4.23
N ASP A 64 16.73 -1.79 4.82
CA ASP A 64 15.60 -2.73 4.71
C ASP A 64 14.38 -2.21 5.48
N LEU A 65 14.60 -1.51 6.61
CA LEU A 65 13.55 -0.81 7.36
C LEU A 65 12.93 0.29 6.49
N ILE A 66 13.74 1.19 5.93
CA ILE A 66 13.23 2.32 5.12
C ILE A 66 12.53 1.78 3.87
N LEU A 67 13.10 0.75 3.22
CA LEU A 67 12.48 0.12 2.06
C LEU A 67 11.11 -0.45 2.41
N SER A 68 11.04 -1.29 3.45
CA SER A 68 9.79 -1.95 3.87
C SER A 68 8.73 -0.91 4.25
N PHE A 69 9.10 0.11 5.03
CA PHE A 69 8.20 1.21 5.35
C PHE A 69 7.70 1.92 4.10
N GLY A 70 8.62 2.27 3.18
CA GLY A 70 8.32 2.95 1.94
C GLY A 70 7.38 2.15 1.04
N LEU A 71 7.59 0.84 0.94
CA LEU A 71 6.72 -0.09 0.21
C LEU A 71 5.30 -0.06 0.77
N GLY A 72 5.14 -0.30 2.08
CA GLY A 72 3.82 -0.35 2.71
C GLY A 72 3.08 0.99 2.67
N ALA A 73 3.78 2.08 3.02
CA ALA A 73 3.23 3.43 2.96
C ALA A 73 2.87 3.83 1.52
N GLY A 74 3.71 3.46 0.55
CA GLY A 74 3.61 3.87 -0.84
C GLY A 74 2.45 3.22 -1.55
N VAL A 75 2.34 1.90 -1.41
CA VAL A 75 1.20 1.14 -1.95
C VAL A 75 -0.11 1.64 -1.35
N TRP A 76 -0.15 1.88 -0.04
CA TRP A 76 -1.37 2.38 0.59
C TRP A 76 -1.73 3.79 0.13
N ALA A 77 -0.75 4.70 0.05
CA ALA A 77 -0.95 6.06 -0.47
C ALA A 77 -1.48 6.04 -1.91
N ALA A 78 -0.87 5.23 -2.79
CA ALA A 78 -1.31 5.03 -4.16
C ALA A 78 -2.75 4.51 -4.24
N ALA A 79 -3.08 3.49 -3.43
CA ALA A 79 -4.41 2.90 -3.39
C ALA A 79 -5.48 3.90 -2.94
N ILE A 80 -5.22 4.70 -1.89
CA ILE A 80 -6.21 5.63 -1.37
C ILE A 80 -6.30 6.94 -2.16
N ALA A 81 -5.26 7.33 -2.92
CA ALA A 81 -5.21 8.61 -3.64
C ALA A 81 -6.47 8.92 -4.49
N PRO A 82 -6.94 8.03 -5.39
CA PRO A 82 -8.14 8.31 -6.19
C PRO A 82 -9.45 8.25 -5.39
N LEU A 83 -9.42 7.72 -4.16
CA LEU A 83 -10.60 7.44 -3.35
C LEU A 83 -10.64 8.23 -2.03
N HIS A 84 -9.66 9.10 -1.76
CA HIS A 84 -9.43 9.71 -0.46
C HIS A 84 -10.65 10.49 0.08
N SER A 85 -11.42 11.16 -0.78
CA SER A 85 -12.63 11.89 -0.37
C SER A 85 -13.75 10.96 0.14
N ARG A 86 -13.81 9.74 -0.39
CA ARG A 86 -14.86 8.73 -0.18
C ARG A 86 -14.49 7.68 0.87
N LEU A 87 -13.23 7.61 1.27
CA LEU A 87 -12.76 6.63 2.23
C LEU A 87 -13.10 7.03 3.67
N ARG A 88 -13.50 6.04 4.45
CA ARG A 88 -13.64 6.09 5.91
C ARG A 88 -12.94 4.90 6.52
N TYR A 89 -12.48 5.06 7.75
CA TYR A 89 -11.77 4.04 8.53
C TYR A 89 -12.36 3.99 9.93
N SER A 90 -12.23 2.83 10.58
CA SER A 90 -12.54 2.67 12.00
C SER A 90 -11.27 2.23 12.72
N PHE A 91 -10.68 3.15 13.47
CA PHE A 91 -9.49 2.87 14.26
C PHE A 91 -9.87 2.50 15.68
N ALA A 92 -9.66 1.23 16.03
CA ALA A 92 -9.75 0.73 17.39
C ALA A 92 -8.54 -0.19 17.62
N PRO A 93 -7.52 0.22 18.41
CA PRO A 93 -6.24 -0.48 18.51
C PRO A 93 -6.37 -1.98 18.75
N ARG A 94 -7.22 -2.38 19.71
CA ARG A 94 -7.48 -3.79 20.00
C ARG A 94 -8.01 -4.56 18.79
N ARG A 95 -8.95 -3.98 18.02
CA ARG A 95 -9.50 -4.62 16.81
C ARG A 95 -8.48 -4.66 15.68
N VAL A 96 -7.65 -3.62 15.55
CA VAL A 96 -6.54 -3.58 14.59
C VAL A 96 -5.57 -4.72 14.85
N ILE A 97 -5.13 -4.90 16.10
CA ILE A 97 -4.22 -6.00 16.49
C ILE A 97 -4.85 -7.36 16.20
N ILE A 98 -6.10 -7.59 16.64
CA ILE A 98 -6.78 -8.87 16.41
C ILE A 98 -6.87 -9.17 14.90
N ARG A 99 -7.26 -8.20 14.08
CA ARG A 99 -7.35 -8.39 12.64
C ARG A 99 -6.00 -8.58 11.98
N LEU A 100 -4.97 -7.89 12.45
CA LEU A 100 -3.61 -8.07 11.96
C LEU A 100 -3.15 -9.50 12.22
N LEU A 101 -3.43 -10.06 13.41
CA LEU A 101 -3.15 -11.46 13.71
C LEU A 101 -3.99 -12.42 12.86
N CYS A 102 -5.30 -12.18 12.71
CA CYS A 102 -6.18 -13.03 11.89
C CYS A 102 -5.79 -13.03 10.41
N VAL A 103 -5.29 -11.92 9.89
CA VAL A 103 -4.87 -11.80 8.49
C VAL A 103 -3.42 -12.22 8.30
N GLY A 104 -2.55 -12.05 9.31
CA GLY A 104 -1.12 -12.32 9.21
C GLY A 104 -0.69 -13.73 9.58
N LEU A 105 -1.35 -14.40 10.53
CA LEU A 105 -0.97 -15.76 10.93
C LEU A 105 -1.22 -16.82 9.84
N PRO A 106 -2.34 -16.83 9.10
CA PRO A 106 -2.55 -17.83 8.06
C PRO A 106 -1.52 -17.77 6.91
N PRO A 107 -1.15 -16.60 6.37
CA PRO A 107 -0.06 -16.48 5.40
C PRO A 107 1.29 -17.00 5.93
N VAL A 108 1.61 -16.78 7.21
CA VAL A 108 2.83 -17.33 7.83
C VAL A 108 2.78 -18.86 7.87
N ALA A 109 1.66 -19.45 8.29
CA ALA A 109 1.49 -20.91 8.29
C ALA A 109 1.60 -21.50 6.87
N LEU A 110 0.99 -20.82 5.88
CA LEU A 110 1.10 -21.20 4.48
C LEU A 110 2.54 -21.11 3.98
N ALA A 111 3.25 -20.02 4.31
CA ALA A 111 4.65 -19.83 3.93
C ALA A 111 5.54 -20.95 4.47
N LEU A 112 5.34 -21.36 5.72
CA LEU A 112 6.07 -22.49 6.31
C LEU A 112 5.76 -23.79 5.56
N GLY A 113 4.48 -24.10 5.32
CA GLY A 113 4.09 -25.31 4.60
C GLY A 113 4.63 -25.39 3.16
N VAL A 114 4.60 -24.28 2.43
CA VAL A 114 5.16 -24.19 1.07
C VAL A 114 6.68 -24.30 1.07
N ARG A 115 7.35 -23.75 2.11
CA ARG A 115 8.80 -23.86 2.28
C ARG A 115 9.24 -25.30 2.51
N GLU A 116 8.52 -26.06 3.34
CA GLU A 116 8.80 -27.48 3.59
C GLU A 116 8.68 -28.33 2.32
N ALA A 117 7.91 -27.88 1.32
CA ALA A 117 7.82 -28.52 0.01
C ALA A 117 9.03 -28.22 -0.91
N GLY A 118 10.08 -27.55 -0.41
CA GLY A 118 11.30 -27.24 -1.16
C GLY A 118 11.16 -26.06 -2.12
N VAL A 119 10.12 -25.23 -1.97
CA VAL A 119 9.90 -24.06 -2.82
C VAL A 119 10.87 -22.93 -2.45
N SER A 120 11.41 -22.27 -3.48
CA SER A 120 12.33 -21.13 -3.31
C SER A 120 11.68 -19.98 -2.53
N VAL A 121 12.49 -19.14 -1.87
CA VAL A 121 12.00 -18.07 -0.98
C VAL A 121 11.08 -17.13 -1.73
N MET A 122 11.53 -16.67 -2.91
CA MET A 122 10.77 -15.73 -3.71
C MET A 122 9.47 -16.35 -4.23
N THR A 123 9.53 -17.58 -4.76
CA THR A 123 8.32 -18.28 -5.25
C THR A 123 7.31 -18.52 -4.12
N ASN A 124 7.79 -18.87 -2.92
CA ASN A 124 6.98 -19.01 -1.73
C ASN A 124 6.25 -17.69 -1.39
N LEU A 125 6.99 -16.57 -1.36
CA LEU A 125 6.40 -15.25 -1.14
C LEU A 125 5.29 -14.93 -2.15
N LEU A 126 5.54 -15.17 -3.44
CA LEU A 126 4.57 -14.92 -4.51
C LEU A 126 3.30 -15.79 -4.33
N ILE A 127 3.45 -17.08 -4.00
CA ILE A 127 2.34 -17.99 -3.72
C ILE A 127 1.51 -17.47 -2.54
N VAL A 128 2.18 -17.12 -1.44
CA VAL A 128 1.52 -16.63 -0.22
C VAL A 128 0.78 -15.32 -0.49
N MET A 129 1.38 -14.38 -1.21
CA MET A 129 0.73 -13.12 -1.60
C MET A 129 -0.49 -13.35 -2.48
N LEU A 130 -0.38 -14.22 -3.49
CA LEU A 130 -1.48 -14.54 -4.39
C LEU A 130 -2.64 -15.19 -3.65
N ALA A 131 -2.36 -16.22 -2.83
CA ALA A 131 -3.36 -16.91 -2.04
C ALA A 131 -4.04 -15.98 -1.03
N THR A 132 -3.26 -15.17 -0.31
CA THR A 132 -3.79 -14.20 0.67
C THR A 132 -4.66 -13.15 -0.02
N GLY A 133 -4.17 -12.60 -1.14
CA GLY A 133 -4.90 -11.61 -1.92
C GLY A 133 -6.21 -12.18 -2.47
N ALA A 134 -6.19 -13.40 -3.00
CA ALA A 134 -7.38 -14.08 -3.52
C ALA A 134 -8.41 -14.32 -2.41
N VAL A 135 -8.00 -14.86 -1.26
CA VAL A 135 -8.90 -15.08 -0.12
C VAL A 135 -9.51 -13.75 0.37
N LEU A 136 -8.70 -12.71 0.55
CA LEU A 136 -9.21 -11.40 0.98
C LEU A 136 -10.09 -10.73 -0.07
N ALA A 137 -9.81 -10.91 -1.36
CA ALA A 137 -10.65 -10.44 -2.45
C ALA A 137 -12.05 -11.08 -2.40
N LEU A 138 -12.12 -12.38 -2.14
CA LEU A 138 -13.37 -13.13 -1.98
C LEU A 138 -14.13 -12.71 -0.71
N LEU A 139 -13.42 -12.53 0.40
CA LEU A 139 -14.03 -12.17 1.69
C LEU A 139 -14.39 -10.68 1.80
N GLN A 140 -13.70 -9.80 1.08
CA GLN A 140 -13.89 -8.34 1.12
C GLN A 140 -13.95 -7.75 -0.30
N PRO A 141 -14.93 -8.14 -1.14
CA PRO A 141 -15.03 -7.68 -2.53
C PRO A 141 -15.15 -6.15 -2.65
N ARG A 142 -15.71 -5.50 -1.63
CA ARG A 142 -15.77 -4.02 -1.55
C ARG A 142 -14.41 -3.33 -1.55
N LEU A 143 -13.34 -4.02 -1.15
CA LEU A 143 -11.97 -3.50 -1.14
C LEU A 143 -11.24 -3.69 -2.48
N LEU A 144 -11.83 -4.43 -3.44
CA LEU A 144 -11.21 -4.64 -4.76
C LEU A 144 -10.96 -3.33 -5.51
N ARG A 145 -11.84 -2.33 -5.34
CA ARG A 145 -11.62 -0.99 -5.93
C ARG A 145 -10.35 -0.32 -5.39
N LEU A 146 -10.03 -0.55 -4.12
CA LEU A 146 -8.85 0.00 -3.47
C LEU A 146 -7.58 -0.73 -3.94
N SER A 147 -7.66 -2.07 -3.99
CA SER A 147 -6.60 -2.92 -4.53
C SER A 147 -6.29 -2.62 -6.00
N ALA A 148 -7.31 -2.47 -6.85
CA ALA A 148 -7.15 -2.09 -8.25
C ALA A 148 -6.48 -0.73 -8.41
N ALA A 149 -6.82 0.26 -7.59
CA ALA A 149 -6.12 1.55 -7.58
C ALA A 149 -4.63 1.40 -7.21
N GLY A 150 -4.32 0.56 -6.21
CA GLY A 150 -2.94 0.24 -5.85
C GLY A 150 -2.17 -0.38 -7.03
N VAL A 151 -2.73 -1.40 -7.66
CA VAL A 151 -2.14 -2.11 -8.82
C VAL A 151 -1.94 -1.19 -10.03
N LEU A 152 -2.84 -0.24 -10.27
CA LEU A 152 -2.73 0.65 -11.43
C LEU A 152 -1.70 1.78 -11.23
N ILE A 153 -1.46 2.20 -9.98
CA ILE A 153 -0.65 3.39 -9.67
C ILE A 153 0.74 3.01 -9.16
N TYR A 154 0.84 2.06 -8.22
CA TYR A 154 2.08 1.81 -7.51
C TYR A 154 3.14 1.03 -8.31
N PRO A 155 2.83 -0.08 -9.00
CA PRO A 155 3.82 -0.80 -9.81
C PRO A 155 4.51 0.09 -10.86
N PRO A 156 3.81 0.92 -11.65
CA PRO A 156 4.48 1.83 -12.58
C PRO A 156 5.42 2.82 -11.88
N TYR A 157 5.00 3.39 -10.75
CA TYR A 157 5.85 4.27 -9.93
C TYR A 157 7.11 3.54 -9.44
N TYR A 158 6.94 2.38 -8.83
CA TYR A 158 8.04 1.59 -8.26
C TYR A 158 9.05 1.18 -9.33
N LEU A 159 8.57 0.64 -10.46
CA LEU A 159 9.43 0.25 -11.57
C LEU A 159 10.14 1.45 -12.21
N ALA A 160 9.49 2.61 -12.30
CA ALA A 160 10.13 3.83 -12.78
C ALA A 160 11.25 4.30 -11.83
N VAL A 161 11.02 4.22 -10.52
CA VAL A 161 12.05 4.54 -9.52
C VAL A 161 13.21 3.56 -9.60
N LEU A 162 12.94 2.26 -9.67
CA LEU A 162 14.00 1.26 -9.82
C LEU A 162 14.78 1.44 -11.13
N PHE A 163 14.10 1.81 -12.22
CA PHE A 163 14.75 2.04 -13.51
C PHE A 163 15.66 3.28 -13.44
N LEU A 164 15.18 4.35 -12.79
CA LEU A 164 15.99 5.53 -12.52
C LEU A 164 17.22 5.19 -11.65
N CYS A 165 17.06 4.38 -10.61
CA CYS A 165 18.18 3.87 -9.81
C CYS A 165 19.16 3.08 -10.68
N GLY A 166 18.65 2.19 -11.55
CA GLY A 166 19.45 1.43 -12.51
C GLY A 166 20.25 2.28 -13.48
N TRP A 167 19.76 3.48 -13.79
CA TRP A 167 20.43 4.45 -14.66
C TRP A 167 21.46 5.31 -13.91
N LEU A 168 21.18 5.66 -12.65
CA LEU A 168 22.04 6.53 -11.84
C LEU A 168 23.15 5.78 -11.08
N ILE A 169 22.98 4.48 -10.88
CA ILE A 169 23.81 3.67 -9.98
C ILE A 169 24.36 2.46 -10.73
N ASP A 170 25.67 2.48 -10.95
CA ASP A 170 26.38 1.37 -11.57
C ASP A 170 26.19 0.07 -10.78
N GLY A 171 25.90 -1.02 -11.51
CA GLY A 171 25.71 -2.34 -10.94
C GLY A 171 24.41 -2.50 -10.13
N PHE A 172 23.48 -1.54 -10.13
CA PHE A 172 22.23 -1.65 -9.38
C PHE A 172 21.43 -2.91 -9.72
N PHE A 173 21.30 -3.27 -11.00
CA PHE A 173 20.59 -4.50 -11.41
C PHE A 173 21.27 -5.80 -10.97
N ALA A 174 22.55 -5.74 -10.59
CA ALA A 174 23.30 -6.88 -10.11
C ALA A 174 22.95 -7.24 -8.65
N ILE A 175 22.19 -6.42 -7.93
CA ILE A 175 21.73 -6.77 -6.57
C ILE A 175 20.77 -7.96 -6.58
N TRP A 176 20.08 -8.21 -7.69
CA TRP A 176 19.30 -9.43 -7.90
C TRP A 176 20.21 -10.45 -8.59
N SER A 177 21.02 -11.18 -7.84
CA SER A 177 22.00 -12.16 -8.35
C SER A 177 21.86 -13.55 -7.76
N GLY A 178 20.79 -13.80 -7.01
CA GLY A 178 20.63 -15.05 -6.27
C GLY A 178 20.36 -16.27 -7.16
N PRO A 179 20.76 -17.49 -6.72
CA PRO A 179 20.52 -18.75 -7.43
C PRO A 179 19.04 -19.13 -7.54
N GLU A 180 18.15 -18.55 -6.74
CA GLU A 180 16.72 -18.88 -6.76
C GLU A 180 15.92 -18.10 -7.83
N LEU A 181 16.58 -17.27 -8.64
CA LEU A 181 15.95 -16.56 -9.74
C LEU A 181 15.52 -17.51 -10.87
N TRP A 182 14.36 -17.26 -11.47
CA TRP A 182 13.81 -17.99 -12.62
C TRP A 182 14.57 -17.73 -13.93
N GLY A 183 15.55 -16.83 -13.91
CA GLY A 183 16.42 -16.52 -15.05
C GLY A 183 15.83 -15.59 -16.11
N ILE A 184 14.55 -15.21 -16.01
CA ILE A 184 13.89 -14.30 -16.95
C ILE A 184 14.09 -12.86 -16.47
N ARG A 185 14.56 -11.98 -17.36
CA ARG A 185 14.71 -10.54 -17.08
C ARG A 185 13.97 -9.67 -18.09
N ILE A 186 13.35 -8.60 -17.61
CA ILE A 186 12.69 -7.56 -18.41
C ILE A 186 13.31 -6.21 -18.02
N VAL A 187 13.97 -5.55 -18.97
CA VAL A 187 14.63 -4.24 -18.75
C VAL A 187 15.57 -4.28 -17.53
N GLY A 188 16.33 -5.37 -17.37
CA GLY A 188 17.28 -5.57 -16.28
C GLY A 188 16.70 -6.18 -14.99
N PHE A 189 15.39 -6.07 -14.77
CA PHE A 189 14.72 -6.64 -13.59
C PHE A 189 14.41 -8.12 -13.75
N PRO A 190 14.56 -8.94 -12.70
CA PRO A 190 14.00 -10.29 -12.71
C PRO A 190 12.47 -10.22 -12.80
N ILE A 191 11.85 -11.17 -13.52
CA ILE A 191 10.39 -11.21 -13.70
C ILE A 191 9.66 -11.30 -12.35
N GLU A 192 10.27 -11.95 -11.37
CA GLU A 192 9.74 -12.14 -10.02
C GLU A 192 9.57 -10.81 -9.29
N GLU A 193 10.47 -9.84 -9.48
CA GLU A 193 10.34 -8.50 -8.89
C GLU A 193 9.13 -7.76 -9.47
N ILE A 194 8.88 -7.94 -10.77
CA ILE A 194 7.71 -7.38 -11.44
C ILE A 194 6.44 -8.04 -10.89
N ILE A 195 6.39 -9.37 -10.84
CA ILE A 195 5.24 -10.09 -10.30
C ILE A 195 5.01 -9.70 -8.83
N PHE A 196 6.09 -9.61 -8.04
CA PHE A 196 6.04 -9.20 -6.63
C PHE A 196 5.39 -7.84 -6.47
N VAL A 197 5.82 -6.81 -7.19
CA VAL A 197 5.24 -5.48 -6.98
C VAL A 197 3.76 -5.43 -7.35
N TYR A 198 3.33 -6.18 -8.37
CA TYR A 198 1.92 -6.29 -8.74
C TYR A 198 1.10 -7.06 -7.68
N LEU A 199 1.60 -8.21 -7.22
CA LEU A 199 0.93 -9.00 -6.19
C LEU A 199 0.90 -8.27 -4.84
N PHE A 200 1.97 -7.59 -4.46
CA PHE A 200 2.02 -6.77 -3.27
C PHE A 200 1.03 -5.60 -3.38
N SER A 201 1.00 -4.90 -4.52
CA SER A 201 0.03 -3.80 -4.75
C SER A 201 -1.42 -4.27 -4.80
N PHE A 202 -1.66 -5.54 -5.14
CA PHE A 202 -2.97 -6.16 -5.08
C PHE A 202 -3.34 -6.57 -3.65
N CYS A 203 -2.48 -7.35 -3.00
CA CYS A 203 -2.73 -7.97 -1.70
C CYS A 203 -2.69 -6.97 -0.55
N TYR A 204 -1.70 -6.08 -0.52
CA TYR A 204 -1.44 -5.22 0.62
C TYR A 204 -2.57 -4.23 0.94
N PRO A 205 -3.21 -3.56 -0.05
CA PRO A 205 -4.40 -2.74 0.23
C PRO A 205 -5.59 -3.55 0.77
N LEU A 206 -5.73 -4.83 0.43
CA LEU A 206 -6.76 -5.69 1.00
C LEU A 206 -6.48 -5.98 2.48
N ILE A 207 -5.21 -6.24 2.83
CA ILE A 207 -4.76 -6.45 4.22
C ILE A 207 -5.05 -5.18 5.04
N ILE A 208 -4.50 -4.04 4.63
CA ILE A 208 -4.64 -2.78 5.37
C ILE A 208 -6.11 -2.32 5.42
N GLY A 209 -6.83 -2.44 4.31
CA GLY A 209 -8.26 -2.14 4.27
C GLY A 209 -9.08 -3.01 5.23
N THR A 210 -8.74 -4.29 5.36
CA THR A 210 -9.40 -5.21 6.32
C THR A 210 -9.07 -4.82 7.76
N VAL A 211 -7.77 -4.63 8.07
CA VAL A 211 -7.28 -4.26 9.40
C VAL A 211 -7.94 -2.96 9.89
N LEU A 212 -7.98 -1.93 9.03
CA LEU A 212 -8.53 -0.61 9.35
C LEU A 212 -10.06 -0.51 9.17
N SER A 213 -10.74 -1.58 8.74
CA SER A 213 -12.15 -1.52 8.32
C SER A 213 -12.42 -0.37 7.37
N ALA A 214 -11.61 -0.26 6.32
CA ALA A 214 -11.80 0.73 5.28
C ALA A 214 -13.15 0.52 4.60
N GLN A 215 -13.86 1.62 4.38
CA GLN A 215 -15.13 1.65 3.65
C GLN A 215 -15.07 2.74 2.59
N ILE A 216 -15.46 2.40 1.36
CA ILE A 216 -15.61 3.35 0.27
C ILE A 216 -17.08 3.77 0.26
N ILE A 217 -17.36 5.02 0.64
CA ILE A 217 -18.71 5.58 0.56
C ILE A 217 -19.07 5.75 -0.91
N GLU A 218 -20.18 5.14 -1.34
CA GLU A 218 -20.76 5.44 -2.64
C GLU A 218 -21.35 6.85 -2.60
N ARG A 219 -21.01 7.69 -3.60
CA ARG A 219 -21.70 8.97 -3.73
C ARG A 219 -23.20 8.65 -3.85
N PRO A 220 -24.10 9.38 -3.16
CA PRO A 220 -25.52 9.27 -3.43
C PRO A 220 -25.71 9.42 -4.94
N ARG A 221 -26.21 8.38 -5.61
CA ARG A 221 -26.35 8.39 -7.08
C ARG A 221 -27.27 9.52 -7.53
N ASP A 222 -28.18 9.91 -6.64
CA ASP A 222 -29.13 10.98 -6.83
C ASP A 222 -29.31 11.67 -5.48
N ALA A 223 -28.42 12.61 -5.11
CA ALA A 223 -28.91 13.70 -4.29
C ALA A 223 -29.86 14.45 -5.22
N PRO A 224 -31.20 14.45 -5.00
CA PRO A 224 -32.08 15.23 -5.83
C PRO A 224 -31.46 16.61 -5.89
N THR A 225 -31.15 17.06 -7.10
CA THR A 225 -30.85 18.46 -7.31
C THR A 225 -32.06 19.15 -6.72
N TYR A 226 -31.91 19.74 -5.53
CA TYR A 226 -32.90 20.64 -5.00
C TYR A 226 -32.88 21.79 -6.01
N SER A 227 -33.57 21.61 -7.13
CA SER A 227 -34.07 22.65 -7.98
C SER A 227 -34.69 23.61 -7.00
N ALA A 228 -34.03 24.76 -6.83
CA ALA A 228 -34.33 25.75 -5.83
C ALA A 228 -35.85 25.79 -5.64
N LEU A 229 -36.31 25.38 -4.45
CA LEU A 229 -37.70 25.56 -4.08
C LEU A 229 -38.01 27.02 -4.39
N PRO A 230 -39.03 27.31 -5.24
CA PRO A 230 -39.37 28.68 -5.59
C PRO A 230 -39.46 29.46 -4.30
N THR A 231 -38.65 30.51 -4.22
CA THR A 231 -38.48 31.36 -3.05
C THR A 231 -39.88 31.74 -2.62
N ALA A 232 -40.33 31.20 -1.48
CA ALA A 232 -41.63 31.55 -0.92
C ALA A 232 -41.65 33.08 -0.85
N SER A 233 -42.58 33.68 -1.59
CA SER A 233 -42.83 35.12 -1.61
C SER A 233 -42.80 35.64 -0.18
N GLN A 234 -41.84 36.51 0.12
CA GLN A 234 -41.76 37.18 1.41
C GLN A 234 -43.13 37.82 1.70
N PRO A 235 -43.75 37.54 2.85
CA PRO A 235 -44.97 38.22 3.25
C PRO A 235 -44.66 39.72 3.38
N ALA A 236 -45.52 40.53 2.76
CA ALA A 236 -45.40 41.98 2.74
C ALA A 236 -45.31 42.55 4.17
N PRO A 237 -44.46 43.57 4.41
CA PRO A 237 -44.33 44.17 5.73
C PRO A 237 -45.66 44.80 6.16
N HIS A 238 -46.19 44.36 7.30
CA HIS A 238 -47.32 44.99 7.96
C HIS A 238 -46.96 46.42 8.36
N SER A 239 -47.59 47.41 7.72
CA SER A 239 -47.55 48.81 8.11
C SER A 239 -48.30 48.99 9.44
N ILE A 240 -47.57 49.26 10.50
CA ILE A 240 -48.14 49.67 11.79
C ILE A 240 -48.51 51.15 11.66
N SER A 241 -49.81 51.47 11.65
CA SER A 241 -50.27 52.86 11.76
C SER A 241 -50.23 53.29 13.23
N THR A 242 -49.29 54.17 13.57
CA THR A 242 -49.33 54.91 14.83
C THR A 242 -50.39 56.00 14.71
N GLY A 243 -51.52 55.80 15.38
CA GLY A 243 -52.51 56.84 15.60
C GLY A 243 -51.97 57.84 16.62
N GLU A 244 -51.91 59.11 16.23
CA GLU A 244 -51.71 60.24 17.14
C GLU A 244 -53.08 60.81 17.52
N SER A 245 -53.24 61.08 18.81
CA SER A 245 -54.35 61.77 19.47
C SER A 245 -53.91 63.14 19.95
#